data_AF-A0A315BJC5-F1
#
_entry.id   AF-A0A315BJC5-F1
#
_cell.length_a   1.000
_cell.length_b   1.000
_cell.length_c   1.000
_cell.angle_alpha   90.00
_cell.angle_beta   90.00
_cell.angle_gamma   90.00
#
_symmetry.space_group_name_H-M   'P 1'
#
loop_
_entity.id
_entity.type
_entity.pdbx_description
1 polymer ?
#
loop_
_entity_poly.entity_id
_entity_poly.type
_entity_poly.pdbx_seq_one_letter_code
_entity_poly.pdbx_strand_id
1 'polypeptide(L)'
;MRPFTSRISTMLGLLSFVCTLAACGGGKDPILGASSGTALAPSVSATAPLARNPAVSGVAINTQVTATFNKAMNPSTITTSTFSLACPAGTPVTGSVVYDVNSRVATFTPAANLPLSTRCVATVTTGAQDTLGTPMASDFVWSFDTGSAIDDIAPTVTSQIPAQSAVAATNTLVTATFSEDMAPASVNASSFTLKTTVGDTPVVGTVSYAVGARTATFTPSSPSPLPSNTSFTATVSTAATDLAGNPMAADKVWTFSTADVIDSTAPTVTLTNPADGSTAVCLNKTVNATFSEAMAPLSLTTTTLTLAPSSSLGTPVLAVVTYDAGTQIASIAPSANLLPSTAYTATVLSGTEGVKDLANNAMVANKVWQFTTGTSECQAPVALGSSSNFAILGSAAITNIPTSLITGDVGLTPDTGANITGFSTPASCPEVVGHVYAVDSAGPACALIDATLLSNAKTDALAAFVNATGAARGTPTPVSTNLAGLTFYPGLYESLTTLDLSAGGILTLDAQGDPNAVFVIRSATSINTLSTSQIVLSGGAKASNVFWSAGSAITLGTGSVMKGSMLASTAITLQTGANLEGRALNQGAAAAAITCDACTITLPTP
;
A
#
# COMPACT_ATOMS: atom_id res chain seq x y z
N MET A 1 -9.65 28.49 99.89
CA MET A 1 -8.93 27.41 99.16
C MET A 1 -9.33 27.46 97.70
N ARG A 2 -8.33 27.52 96.82
CA ARG A 2 -8.28 27.24 95.38
C ARG A 2 -9.18 28.06 94.39
N PRO A 3 -8.57 28.65 93.33
CA PRO A 3 -9.19 29.41 92.23
C PRO A 3 -9.36 28.54 90.96
N PHE A 4 -9.81 29.11 89.82
CA PHE A 4 -9.04 29.07 88.55
C PHE A 4 -9.69 29.94 87.44
N THR A 5 -8.84 30.63 86.69
CA THR A 5 -9.10 31.62 85.63
C THR A 5 -8.78 31.09 84.22
N SER A 6 -9.60 31.49 83.24
CA SER A 6 -9.35 31.93 81.83
C SER A 6 -8.06 31.55 81.06
N ARG A 7 -8.20 31.08 79.79
CA ARG A 7 -7.78 31.75 78.51
C ARG A 7 -7.77 30.83 77.24
N ILE A 8 -8.31 31.35 76.11
CA ILE A 8 -7.75 31.45 74.71
C ILE A 8 -7.56 30.13 73.87
N SER A 9 -7.88 29.94 72.56
CA SER A 9 -7.87 30.77 71.32
C SER A 9 -8.53 30.08 70.07
N THR A 10 -9.06 30.88 69.11
CA THR A 10 -9.02 30.77 67.60
C THR A 10 -9.60 29.56 66.83
N MET A 11 -10.17 29.61 65.60
CA MET A 11 -10.59 30.62 64.60
C MET A 11 -11.26 29.88 63.39
N LEU A 12 -12.20 30.54 62.68
CA LEU A 12 -12.61 30.50 61.24
C LEU A 12 -12.56 29.18 60.41
N GLY A 13 -13.44 28.90 59.44
CA GLY A 13 -14.48 29.69 58.77
C GLY A 13 -15.05 28.89 57.58
N LEU A 14 -16.34 29.08 57.30
CA LEU A 14 -17.13 28.42 56.27
C LEU A 14 -17.20 29.32 55.02
N LEU A 15 -16.93 28.80 53.81
CA LEU A 15 -17.18 29.53 52.56
C LEU A 15 -17.74 28.60 51.47
N SER A 16 -18.86 29.03 50.87
CA SER A 16 -19.65 28.36 49.84
C SER A 16 -18.91 28.24 48.51
N PHE A 17 -19.05 27.11 47.81
CA PHE A 17 -18.56 26.92 46.45
C PHE A 17 -19.72 26.74 45.46
N VAL A 18 -19.80 27.64 44.50
CA VAL A 18 -20.67 27.61 43.32
C VAL A 18 -20.13 26.53 42.37
N CYS A 19 -20.99 25.60 41.94
CA CYS A 19 -20.62 24.54 41.00
C CYS A 19 -21.02 24.96 39.57
N THR A 20 -20.05 25.40 38.78
CA THR A 20 -20.16 25.51 37.31
C THR A 20 -19.78 24.18 36.69
N LEU A 21 -20.69 23.55 35.92
CA LEU A 21 -20.36 22.42 35.06
C LEU A 21 -19.47 22.89 33.90
N ALA A 22 -18.17 22.69 34.03
CA ALA A 22 -17.24 22.59 32.92
C ALA A 22 -17.06 21.10 32.60
N ALA A 23 -17.66 20.65 31.50
CA ALA A 23 -17.42 19.31 30.97
C ALA A 23 -16.04 19.27 30.29
N CYS A 24 -14.98 19.06 31.07
CA CYS A 24 -13.69 18.60 30.56
C CYS A 24 -13.81 17.11 30.22
N GLY A 25 -14.26 16.79 29.00
CA GLY A 25 -14.13 15.47 28.40
C GLY A 25 -12.73 15.24 27.83
N GLY A 26 -11.70 15.32 28.68
CA GLY A 26 -10.34 14.88 28.32
C GLY A 26 -10.18 13.44 28.74
N GLY A 27 -10.43 12.50 27.81
CA GLY A 27 -10.13 11.09 28.01
C GLY A 27 -8.65 10.91 28.33
N LYS A 28 -8.33 10.66 29.60
CA LYS A 28 -6.98 10.30 30.03
C LYS A 28 -6.72 8.87 29.62
N ASP A 29 -5.72 8.68 28.78
CA ASP A 29 -5.21 7.39 28.33
C ASP A 29 -4.61 6.60 29.51
N PRO A 30 -5.06 5.36 29.80
CA PRO A 30 -4.44 4.48 30.79
C PRO A 30 -3.09 3.88 30.34
N ILE A 31 -2.71 4.02 29.06
CA ILE A 31 -1.58 3.32 28.45
C ILE A 31 -0.29 4.16 28.51
N LEU A 32 -0.40 5.49 28.51
CA LEU A 32 0.74 6.39 28.68
C LEU A 32 0.80 6.85 30.13
N GLY A 33 1.54 6.11 30.96
CA GLY A 33 1.91 6.56 32.30
C GLY A 33 2.41 8.01 32.29
N ALA A 34 2.20 8.71 33.40
CA ALA A 34 2.49 10.14 33.57
C ALA A 34 3.70 10.61 32.74
N SER A 35 3.51 11.65 31.93
CA SER A 35 4.57 12.31 31.17
C SER A 35 5.60 12.93 32.13
N SER A 36 6.55 12.14 32.60
CA SER A 36 7.85 12.63 33.01
C SER A 36 8.50 13.22 31.76
N GLY A 37 8.52 14.55 31.67
CA GLY A 37 8.85 15.34 30.49
C GLY A 37 10.30 15.23 30.01
N THR A 38 10.69 14.07 29.51
CA THR A 38 11.82 13.95 28.57
C THR A 38 11.27 14.25 27.18
N ALA A 39 11.75 15.33 26.56
CA ALA A 39 11.42 15.66 25.18
C ALA A 39 11.75 14.45 24.28
N LEU A 40 10.77 13.98 23.51
CA LEU A 40 11.00 12.90 22.54
C LEU A 40 12.06 13.37 21.54
N ALA A 41 13.03 12.52 21.20
CA ALA A 41 14.01 12.86 20.18
C ALA A 41 13.34 13.13 18.81
N PRO A 42 13.89 14.01 17.96
CA PRO A 42 13.50 14.09 16.56
C PRO A 42 13.82 12.78 15.82
N SER A 43 13.02 12.48 14.81
CA SER A 43 13.22 11.34 13.90
C SER A 43 12.85 11.70 12.47
N VAL A 44 13.38 10.93 11.51
CA VAL A 44 12.97 11.00 10.10
C VAL A 44 11.65 10.26 9.93
N SER A 45 10.70 10.90 9.26
CA SER A 45 9.33 10.42 9.03
C SER A 45 9.05 10.06 7.57
N ALA A 46 9.76 10.69 6.63
CA ALA A 46 9.71 10.38 5.21
C ALA A 46 11.02 10.74 4.51
N THR A 47 11.33 10.05 3.41
CA THR A 47 12.50 10.32 2.56
C THR A 47 12.15 10.24 1.08
N ALA A 48 12.92 10.93 0.26
CA ALA A 48 12.96 10.74 -1.19
C ALA A 48 14.44 10.66 -1.62
N PRO A 49 14.92 9.58 -2.25
CA PRO A 49 14.18 8.35 -2.57
C PRO A 49 13.65 7.63 -1.31
N LEU A 50 12.56 6.86 -1.48
CA LEU A 50 11.86 6.20 -0.37
C LEU A 50 12.75 5.17 0.34
N ALA A 51 12.93 5.34 1.65
CA ALA A 51 13.65 4.40 2.49
C ALA A 51 12.79 3.14 2.73
N ARG A 52 13.17 2.05 2.07
CA ARG A 52 12.54 0.72 2.23
C ARG A 52 13.57 -0.38 2.01
N ASN A 53 13.21 -1.61 2.40
CA ASN A 53 13.97 -2.81 2.13
C ASN A 53 13.10 -3.82 1.33
N PRO A 54 13.52 -4.28 0.13
CA PRO A 54 14.73 -3.88 -0.60
C PRO A 54 14.71 -2.41 -1.02
N ALA A 55 15.89 -1.83 -1.16
CA ALA A 55 16.06 -0.43 -1.57
C ALA A 55 15.38 -0.15 -2.92
N VAL A 56 14.92 1.09 -3.08
CA VAL A 56 14.46 1.59 -4.39
C VAL A 56 15.60 1.53 -5.40
N SER A 57 15.32 1.03 -6.60
CA SER A 57 16.26 0.96 -7.71
C SER A 57 15.82 1.84 -8.87
N GLY A 58 16.74 2.17 -9.78
CA GLY A 58 16.44 2.98 -10.96
C GLY A 58 16.27 4.47 -10.66
N VAL A 59 16.80 4.95 -9.53
CA VAL A 59 16.73 6.37 -9.16
C VAL A 59 17.55 7.21 -10.15
N ALA A 60 16.96 8.28 -10.68
CA ALA A 60 17.63 9.14 -11.65
C ALA A 60 18.91 9.77 -11.08
N ILE A 61 19.94 9.89 -11.92
CA ILE A 61 21.26 10.34 -11.46
C ILE A 61 21.34 11.82 -11.10
N ASN A 62 20.42 12.66 -11.58
CA ASN A 62 20.33 14.08 -11.25
C ASN A 62 19.39 14.35 -10.05
N THR A 63 18.90 13.31 -9.35
CA THR A 63 18.00 13.51 -8.22
C THR A 63 18.69 14.22 -7.05
N GLN A 64 17.93 15.08 -6.38
CA GLN A 64 18.18 15.49 -4.99
C GLN A 64 17.71 14.41 -4.02
N VAL A 65 18.22 14.46 -2.79
CA VAL A 65 17.90 13.50 -1.72
C VAL A 65 17.31 14.24 -0.52
N THR A 66 16.20 13.77 0.05
CA THR A 66 15.48 14.47 1.12
C THR A 66 15.27 13.62 2.37
N ALA A 67 15.17 14.29 3.51
CA ALA A 67 14.73 13.73 4.79
C ALA A 67 13.72 14.68 5.46
N THR A 68 12.53 14.18 5.77
CA THR A 68 11.45 14.90 6.45
C THR A 68 11.43 14.55 7.91
N PHE A 69 11.43 15.54 8.80
CA PHE A 69 11.46 15.32 10.25
C PHE A 69 10.06 15.34 10.87
N ASN A 70 9.85 14.52 11.89
CA ASN A 70 8.59 14.44 12.64
C ASN A 70 8.26 15.72 13.45
N LYS A 71 9.23 16.63 13.62
CA LYS A 71 9.09 17.90 14.34
C LYS A 71 10.01 18.98 13.76
N ALA A 72 9.85 20.21 14.24
CA ALA A 72 10.70 21.32 13.83
C ALA A 72 12.16 21.09 14.25
N MET A 73 13.07 21.25 13.30
CA MET A 73 14.51 21.11 13.52
C MET A 73 15.20 22.47 13.64
N ASN A 74 16.34 22.51 14.34
CA ASN A 74 17.19 23.69 14.37
C ASN A 74 17.99 23.78 13.05
N PRO A 75 17.72 24.79 12.18
CA PRO A 75 18.33 24.87 10.86
C PRO A 75 19.86 24.94 10.89
N SER A 76 20.47 25.48 11.95
CA SER A 76 21.93 25.58 12.05
C SER A 76 22.63 24.23 12.29
N THR A 77 21.87 23.22 12.70
CA THR A 77 22.37 21.84 12.91
C THR A 77 22.15 20.94 11.71
N ILE A 78 21.44 21.41 10.68
CA ILE A 78 21.16 20.65 9.45
C ILE A 78 22.11 21.14 8.36
N THR A 79 23.25 20.45 8.22
CA THR A 79 24.35 20.82 7.31
C THR A 79 24.90 19.58 6.61
N THR A 80 25.89 19.74 5.73
CA THR A 80 26.55 18.60 5.06
C THR A 80 27.32 17.68 6.02
N SER A 81 27.59 18.10 7.27
CA SER A 81 28.18 17.22 8.30
C SER A 81 27.16 16.35 9.03
N THR A 82 25.88 16.75 9.01
CA THR A 82 24.78 16.04 9.68
C THR A 82 23.81 15.39 8.72
N PHE A 83 23.77 15.80 7.46
CA PHE A 83 23.08 15.12 6.37
C PHE A 83 24.06 14.94 5.20
N SER A 84 24.46 13.69 4.95
CA SER A 84 25.48 13.34 3.96
C SER A 84 25.01 12.23 3.03
N LEU A 85 25.68 12.12 1.88
CA LEU A 85 25.45 11.11 0.84
C LEU A 85 26.77 10.49 0.43
N ALA A 86 26.78 9.17 0.22
CA ALA A 86 27.94 8.43 -0.29
C ALA A 86 27.56 7.48 -1.44
N CYS A 87 28.27 7.58 -2.57
CA CYS A 87 28.04 6.79 -3.80
C CYS A 87 29.37 6.50 -4.52
N PRO A 88 29.83 5.23 -4.64
CA PRO A 88 29.31 4.04 -3.96
C PRO A 88 29.46 4.16 -2.43
N ALA A 89 28.85 3.23 -1.68
CA ALA A 89 28.92 3.21 -0.22
C ALA A 89 30.36 3.45 0.30
N GLY A 90 30.52 4.44 1.18
CA GLY A 90 31.81 4.87 1.73
C GLY A 90 32.56 5.95 0.94
N THR A 91 32.13 6.29 -0.28
CA THR A 91 32.71 7.38 -1.09
C THR A 91 31.82 8.63 -1.00
N PRO A 92 32.22 9.70 -0.30
CA PRO A 92 31.38 10.88 -0.13
C PRO A 92 31.03 11.58 -1.45
N VAL A 93 29.76 11.95 -1.59
CA VAL A 93 29.29 12.83 -2.66
C VAL A 93 29.35 14.28 -2.15
N THR A 94 29.93 15.18 -2.93
CA THR A 94 29.92 16.60 -2.62
C THR A 94 28.56 17.22 -2.97
N GLY A 95 28.11 18.18 -2.17
CA GLY A 95 26.80 18.81 -2.35
C GLY A 95 26.53 19.88 -1.30
N SER A 96 25.30 20.38 -1.29
CA SER A 96 24.79 21.35 -0.32
C SER A 96 23.55 20.82 0.39
N VAL A 97 23.28 21.30 1.60
CA VAL A 97 22.07 20.96 2.35
C VAL A 97 21.26 22.23 2.63
N VAL A 98 19.96 22.18 2.34
CA VAL A 98 18.99 23.23 2.67
C VAL A 98 17.85 22.63 3.50
N TYR A 99 17.41 23.34 4.54
CA TYR A 99 16.26 22.94 5.38
C TYR A 99 15.09 23.90 5.19
N ASP A 100 13.95 23.37 4.74
CA ASP A 100 12.69 24.10 4.67
C ASP A 100 11.89 23.92 5.97
N VAL A 101 11.69 25.01 6.71
CA VAL A 101 11.06 24.99 8.04
C VAL A 101 9.57 24.68 8.01
N ASN A 102 8.86 25.10 6.95
CA ASN A 102 7.41 24.91 6.83
C ASN A 102 7.06 23.45 6.49
N SER A 103 7.88 22.84 5.63
CA SER A 103 7.76 21.46 5.19
C SER A 103 8.46 20.49 6.16
N ARG A 104 9.37 20.99 7.00
CA ARG A 104 10.28 20.21 7.86
C ARG A 104 11.16 19.25 7.06
N VAL A 105 11.59 19.66 5.87
CA VAL A 105 12.37 18.82 4.95
C VAL A 105 13.78 19.36 4.79
N ALA A 106 14.78 18.52 5.04
CA ALA A 106 16.15 18.76 4.62
C ALA A 106 16.36 18.16 3.21
N THR A 107 17.00 18.91 2.33
CA THR A 107 17.33 18.50 0.96
C THR A 107 18.83 18.58 0.75
N PHE A 108 19.45 17.44 0.43
CA PHE A 108 20.82 17.34 -0.04
C PHE A 108 20.81 17.42 -1.58
N THR A 109 21.49 18.42 -2.12
CA THR A 109 21.66 18.64 -3.56
C THR A 109 23.08 18.25 -3.96
N PRO A 110 23.27 17.13 -4.69
CA PRO A 110 24.58 16.77 -5.23
C PRO A 110 25.14 17.88 -6.13
N ALA A 111 26.45 18.12 -6.04
CA ALA A 111 27.13 19.13 -6.87
C ALA A 111 27.29 18.68 -8.34
N ALA A 112 27.13 17.38 -8.60
CA ALA A 112 27.14 16.77 -9.92
C ALA A 112 26.22 15.54 -9.91
N ASN A 113 25.87 15.03 -11.10
CA ASN A 113 25.10 13.81 -11.25
C ASN A 113 25.74 12.64 -10.49
N LEU A 114 24.91 11.84 -9.83
CA LEU A 114 25.30 10.64 -9.12
C LEU A 114 25.87 9.59 -10.09
N PRO A 115 26.75 8.68 -9.63
CA PRO A 115 27.25 7.58 -10.46
C PRO A 115 26.12 6.65 -10.94
N LEU A 116 26.26 6.07 -12.14
CA LEU A 116 25.27 5.14 -12.73
C LEU A 116 25.26 3.79 -12.00
N SER A 117 24.09 3.13 -11.92
CA SER A 117 23.93 1.76 -11.43
C SER A 117 24.64 1.50 -10.09
N THR A 118 24.60 2.47 -9.19
CA THR A 118 25.43 2.53 -7.98
C THR A 118 24.56 2.59 -6.74
N ARG A 119 24.90 1.76 -5.74
CA ARG A 119 24.32 1.85 -4.41
C ARG A 119 24.80 3.10 -3.71
N CYS A 120 23.87 4.01 -3.46
CA CYS A 120 24.05 5.22 -2.67
C CYS A 120 23.53 5.01 -1.25
N VAL A 121 24.21 5.60 -0.27
CA VAL A 121 23.82 5.59 1.14
C VAL A 121 23.72 7.02 1.65
N ALA A 122 22.55 7.39 2.14
CA ALA A 122 22.31 8.68 2.77
C ALA A 122 22.22 8.50 4.29
N THR A 123 22.75 9.47 5.02
CA THR A 123 22.83 9.43 6.49
C THR A 123 22.44 10.78 7.07
N VAL A 124 21.45 10.78 7.96
CA VAL A 124 21.24 11.87 8.91
C VAL A 124 21.79 11.45 10.27
N THR A 125 22.74 12.20 10.82
CA THR A 125 23.44 11.81 12.05
C THR A 125 22.75 12.34 13.32
N THR A 126 23.13 11.79 14.47
CA THR A 126 22.78 12.30 15.81
C THR A 126 23.18 13.75 16.07
N GLY A 127 24.00 14.37 15.22
CA GLY A 127 24.32 15.80 15.30
C GLY A 127 23.15 16.73 14.96
N ALA A 128 22.16 16.24 14.20
CA ALA A 128 20.94 16.98 13.90
C ALA A 128 20.05 17.10 15.15
N GLN A 129 19.62 18.32 15.47
CA GLN A 129 18.88 18.64 16.69
C GLN A 129 17.55 19.36 16.40
N ASP A 130 16.59 19.15 17.28
CA ASP A 130 15.35 19.94 17.28
C ASP A 130 15.61 21.40 17.74
N THR A 131 14.57 22.23 17.67
CA THR A 131 14.67 23.64 18.11
C THR A 131 14.92 23.81 19.61
N LEU A 132 14.84 22.75 20.41
CA LEU A 132 15.12 22.74 21.85
C LEU A 132 16.52 22.17 22.16
N GLY A 133 17.28 21.76 21.15
CA GLY A 133 18.62 21.17 21.30
C GLY A 133 18.62 19.66 21.57
N THR A 134 17.49 18.97 21.43
CA THR A 134 17.42 17.51 21.56
C THR A 134 17.97 16.86 20.28
N PRO A 135 19.03 16.03 20.35
CA PRO A 135 19.57 15.35 19.18
C PRO A 135 18.67 14.20 18.74
N MET A 136 18.83 13.76 17.48
CA MET A 136 18.28 12.46 17.05
C MET A 136 18.80 11.34 17.95
N ALA A 137 17.95 10.35 18.24
CA ALA A 137 18.30 9.24 19.15
C ALA A 137 19.37 8.31 18.56
N SER A 138 19.41 8.19 17.24
CA SER A 138 20.37 7.40 16.48
C SER A 138 20.53 8.02 15.10
N ASP A 139 21.60 7.65 14.40
CA ASP A 139 21.73 7.96 12.98
C ASP A 139 20.57 7.29 12.21
N PHE A 140 20.01 8.02 11.24
CA PHE A 140 19.06 7.47 10.28
C PHE A 140 19.79 7.23 8.96
N VAL A 141 19.90 5.96 8.57
CA VAL A 141 20.64 5.52 7.38
C VAL A 141 19.68 4.83 6.43
N TRP A 142 19.69 5.23 5.15
CA TRP A 142 18.94 4.56 4.11
C TRP A 142 19.73 4.49 2.82
N SER A 143 19.29 3.64 1.90
CA SER A 143 19.98 3.42 0.64
C SER A 143 19.03 3.36 -0.55
N PHE A 144 19.59 3.64 -1.72
CA PHE A 144 18.92 3.53 -3.02
C PHE A 144 19.96 3.16 -4.09
N ASP A 145 19.50 2.55 -5.18
CA ASP A 145 20.33 2.29 -6.36
C ASP A 145 19.99 3.28 -7.46
N THR A 146 21.00 4.01 -7.93
CA THR A 146 20.87 4.85 -9.11
C THR A 146 20.63 4.00 -10.36
N GLY A 147 19.91 4.57 -11.32
CA GLY A 147 19.66 3.98 -12.63
C GLY A 147 20.74 4.35 -13.65
N SER A 148 20.35 4.28 -14.92
CA SER A 148 21.21 4.55 -16.07
C SER A 148 20.91 5.88 -16.77
N ALA A 149 19.96 6.68 -16.27
CA ALA A 149 19.46 7.88 -16.93
C ALA A 149 19.29 9.05 -15.95
N ILE A 150 19.29 10.26 -16.52
CA ILE A 150 18.73 11.44 -15.87
C ILE A 150 17.21 11.37 -15.94
N ASP A 151 16.57 12.15 -15.08
CA ASP A 151 15.16 12.49 -15.18
C ASP A 151 15.02 13.86 -15.84
N ASP A 152 14.37 13.89 -17.00
CA ASP A 152 14.06 15.07 -17.80
C ASP A 152 12.54 15.26 -17.98
N ILE A 153 11.73 14.55 -17.19
CA ILE A 153 10.28 14.61 -17.26
C ILE A 153 9.80 15.74 -16.35
N ALA A 154 8.98 16.64 -16.90
CA ALA A 154 8.41 17.73 -16.11
C ALA A 154 7.30 17.22 -15.16
N PRO A 155 7.25 17.72 -13.91
CA PRO A 155 6.19 17.37 -12.99
C PRO A 155 4.83 17.96 -13.40
N THR A 156 3.76 17.27 -13.03
CA THR A 156 2.37 17.70 -13.26
C THR A 156 1.55 17.57 -11.98
N VAL A 157 0.46 18.34 -11.86
CA VAL A 157 -0.52 18.19 -10.76
C VAL A 157 -1.57 17.16 -11.17
N THR A 158 -1.62 16.05 -10.44
CA THR A 158 -2.51 14.90 -10.68
C THR A 158 -3.85 15.03 -9.98
N SER A 159 -3.90 15.70 -8.82
CA SER A 159 -5.14 16.02 -8.11
C SER A 159 -4.99 17.30 -7.28
N GLN A 160 -6.12 17.88 -6.87
CA GLN A 160 -6.17 19.13 -6.12
C GLN A 160 -7.41 19.18 -5.22
N ILE A 161 -7.28 19.83 -4.07
CA ILE A 161 -8.39 20.11 -3.15
C ILE A 161 -8.38 21.61 -2.81
N PRO A 162 -9.49 22.34 -2.90
CA PRO A 162 -10.76 21.92 -3.47
C PRO A 162 -10.65 21.56 -4.96
N ALA A 163 -11.48 20.63 -5.42
CA ALA A 163 -11.54 20.26 -6.83
C ALA A 163 -11.98 21.45 -7.70
N GLN A 164 -11.73 21.38 -9.00
CA GLN A 164 -12.15 22.42 -9.95
C GLN A 164 -13.65 22.71 -9.81
N SER A 165 -13.97 23.99 -9.62
CA SER A 165 -15.33 24.52 -9.43
C SER A 165 -16.08 24.00 -8.20
N ALA A 166 -15.38 23.39 -7.24
CA ALA A 166 -15.99 22.92 -6.00
C ALA A 166 -16.47 24.08 -5.12
N VAL A 167 -17.42 23.78 -4.24
CA VAL A 167 -17.84 24.65 -3.13
C VAL A 167 -17.27 24.04 -1.85
N ALA A 168 -16.36 24.75 -1.19
CA ALA A 168 -15.66 24.29 0.00
C ALA A 168 -16.08 25.07 1.26
N ALA A 169 -15.76 24.53 2.43
CA ALA A 169 -15.88 25.26 3.69
C ALA A 169 -14.87 26.40 3.78
N THR A 170 -15.18 27.44 4.56
CA THR A 170 -14.31 28.62 4.69
C THR A 170 -12.96 28.34 5.34
N ASN A 171 -12.84 27.29 6.16
CA ASN A 171 -11.61 26.88 6.82
C ASN A 171 -10.82 25.79 6.06
N THR A 172 -11.20 25.47 4.82
CA THR A 172 -10.45 24.51 4.00
C THR A 172 -9.02 24.99 3.74
N LEU A 173 -8.06 24.07 3.83
CA LEU A 173 -6.75 24.21 3.22
C LEU A 173 -6.84 23.93 1.71
N VAL A 174 -5.88 24.44 0.94
CA VAL A 174 -5.79 24.24 -0.51
C VAL A 174 -4.58 23.37 -0.83
N THR A 175 -4.76 22.27 -1.56
CA THR A 175 -3.71 21.29 -1.87
C THR A 175 -3.56 21.03 -3.36
N ALA A 176 -2.35 20.61 -3.73
CA ALA A 176 -2.01 20.09 -5.05
C ALA A 176 -1.11 18.85 -4.88
N THR A 177 -1.53 17.72 -5.44
CA THR A 177 -0.74 16.48 -5.48
C THR A 177 -0.05 16.34 -6.83
N PHE A 178 1.24 15.99 -6.83
CA PHE A 178 2.09 15.95 -8.02
C PHE A 178 2.30 14.52 -8.54
N SER A 179 2.69 14.40 -9.82
CA SER A 179 3.05 13.14 -10.47
C SER A 179 4.30 12.48 -9.88
N GLU A 180 5.14 13.27 -9.22
CA GLU A 180 6.45 12.88 -8.72
C GLU A 180 6.85 13.73 -7.50
N ASP A 181 8.01 13.41 -6.92
CA ASP A 181 8.50 14.13 -5.74
C ASP A 181 9.08 15.49 -6.13
N MET A 182 8.53 16.56 -5.55
CA MET A 182 8.95 17.95 -5.77
C MET A 182 10.14 18.35 -4.91
N ALA A 183 10.97 19.27 -5.39
CA ALA A 183 11.98 19.94 -4.56
C ALA A 183 11.26 20.87 -3.56
N PRO A 184 11.30 20.62 -2.24
CA PRO A 184 10.47 21.34 -1.28
C PRO A 184 10.69 22.86 -1.30
N ALA A 185 11.93 23.31 -1.51
CA ALA A 185 12.25 24.73 -1.58
C ALA A 185 11.66 25.44 -2.81
N SER A 186 11.37 24.72 -3.90
CA SER A 186 10.75 25.28 -5.12
C SER A 186 9.22 25.41 -4.97
N VAL A 187 8.62 24.68 -4.02
CA VAL A 187 7.18 24.70 -3.74
C VAL A 187 6.91 25.56 -2.49
N ASN A 188 6.72 26.86 -2.72
CA ASN A 188 6.62 27.85 -1.67
C ASN A 188 5.56 28.92 -2.02
N ALA A 189 5.39 29.96 -1.20
CA ALA A 189 4.35 30.97 -1.40
C ALA A 189 4.53 31.85 -2.66
N SER A 190 5.65 31.74 -3.39
CA SER A 190 5.84 32.39 -4.69
C SER A 190 5.42 31.49 -5.87
N SER A 191 5.49 30.17 -5.70
CA SER A 191 5.13 29.21 -6.75
C SER A 191 3.74 28.61 -6.55
N PHE A 192 3.22 28.56 -5.33
CA PHE A 192 1.84 28.18 -5.04
C PHE A 192 1.10 29.34 -4.38
N THR A 193 0.19 29.96 -5.13
CA THR A 193 -0.51 31.18 -4.74
C THR A 193 -2.02 30.98 -4.75
N LEU A 194 -2.71 31.81 -3.97
CA LEU A 194 -4.16 31.88 -3.90
C LEU A 194 -4.60 33.34 -3.96
N LYS A 195 -5.62 33.65 -4.77
CA LYS A 195 -6.21 34.99 -4.88
C LYS A 195 -7.72 34.90 -5.08
N THR A 196 -8.44 35.98 -4.79
CA THR A 196 -9.85 36.07 -5.21
C THR A 196 -9.92 36.07 -6.74
N THR A 197 -10.86 35.32 -7.30
CA THR A 197 -11.07 35.26 -8.77
C THR A 197 -11.54 36.59 -9.31
N VAL A 198 -12.35 37.32 -8.54
CA VAL A 198 -12.76 38.69 -8.86
C VAL A 198 -11.85 39.67 -8.12
N GLY A 199 -11.30 40.63 -8.86
CA GLY A 199 -10.44 41.69 -8.30
C GLY A 199 -9.01 41.27 -7.96
N ASP A 200 -8.63 40.01 -8.20
CA ASP A 200 -7.25 39.49 -8.06
C ASP A 200 -6.58 39.81 -6.71
N THR A 201 -7.36 39.86 -5.63
CA THR A 201 -6.83 40.18 -4.30
C THR A 201 -6.08 38.97 -3.74
N PRO A 202 -4.77 39.07 -3.43
CA PRO A 202 -4.01 37.94 -2.91
C PRO A 202 -4.51 37.51 -1.53
N VAL A 203 -4.56 36.20 -1.30
CA VAL A 203 -4.70 35.61 0.03
C VAL A 203 -3.29 35.39 0.58
N VAL A 204 -3.02 35.88 1.78
CA VAL A 204 -1.74 35.63 2.45
C VAL A 204 -1.81 34.26 3.10
N GLY A 205 -0.77 33.45 2.94
CA GLY A 205 -0.67 32.12 3.50
C GLY A 205 0.75 31.58 3.48
N THR A 206 0.94 30.43 4.11
CA THR A 206 2.18 29.65 4.02
C THR A 206 1.98 28.47 3.09
N VAL A 207 3.08 28.00 2.49
CA VAL A 207 3.09 26.79 1.68
C VAL A 207 4.03 25.79 2.33
N SER A 208 3.59 24.55 2.35
CA SER A 208 4.40 23.42 2.79
C SER A 208 4.24 22.25 1.82
N TYR A 209 5.24 21.37 1.78
CA TYR A 209 5.24 20.19 0.94
C TYR A 209 5.49 18.93 1.77
N ALA A 210 4.58 17.95 1.68
CA ALA A 210 4.71 16.67 2.36
C ALA A 210 5.33 15.62 1.43
N VAL A 211 6.60 15.29 1.68
CA VAL A 211 7.32 14.19 1.01
C VAL A 211 6.59 12.87 1.28
N GLY A 212 6.54 11.98 0.29
CA GLY A 212 5.84 10.69 0.39
C GLY A 212 4.32 10.79 0.18
N ALA A 213 3.71 11.94 0.45
CA ALA A 213 2.35 12.26 0.01
C ALA A 213 2.30 13.01 -1.33
N ARG A 214 3.46 13.49 -1.82
CA ARG A 214 3.62 14.31 -3.03
C ARG A 214 2.66 15.49 -3.08
N THR A 215 2.35 16.07 -1.92
CA THR A 215 1.25 17.04 -1.80
C THR A 215 1.76 18.34 -1.20
N ALA A 216 1.57 19.43 -1.94
CA ALA A 216 1.73 20.78 -1.43
C ALA A 216 0.43 21.24 -0.77
N THR A 217 0.55 22.01 0.31
CA THR A 217 -0.59 22.59 1.04
C THR A 217 -0.35 24.09 1.23
N PHE A 218 -1.24 24.91 0.69
CA PHE A 218 -1.37 26.33 0.97
C PHE A 218 -2.30 26.52 2.17
N THR A 219 -1.80 27.15 3.22
CA THR A 219 -2.52 27.44 4.47
C THR A 219 -2.82 28.93 4.57
N PRO A 220 -4.08 29.37 4.36
CA PRO A 220 -4.47 30.76 4.49
C PRO A 220 -4.24 31.29 5.92
N SER A 221 -3.55 32.43 6.03
CA SER A 221 -3.30 33.14 7.29
C SER A 221 -3.98 34.51 7.35
N SER A 222 -4.25 35.14 6.21
CA SER A 222 -5.05 36.37 6.14
C SER A 222 -5.71 36.53 4.76
N PRO A 223 -7.05 36.55 4.69
CA PRO A 223 -8.01 36.23 5.76
C PRO A 223 -7.97 34.74 6.17
N SER A 224 -8.27 34.46 7.43
CA SER A 224 -8.42 33.10 7.98
C SER A 224 -9.56 33.09 9.02
N PRO A 225 -10.68 32.38 8.79
CA PRO A 225 -10.98 31.57 7.61
C PRO A 225 -11.15 32.42 6.34
N LEU A 226 -11.19 31.77 5.17
CA LEU A 226 -11.47 32.44 3.90
C LEU A 226 -12.88 33.07 3.92
N PRO A 227 -13.08 34.25 3.30
CA PRO A 227 -14.39 34.87 3.16
C PRO A 227 -15.41 33.92 2.55
N SER A 228 -16.64 33.89 3.06
CA SER A 228 -17.73 33.09 2.49
C SER A 228 -18.24 33.66 1.18
N ASN A 229 -18.93 32.82 0.39
CA ASN A 229 -19.51 33.15 -0.92
C ASN A 229 -18.51 33.83 -1.88
N THR A 230 -17.23 33.47 -1.77
CA THR A 230 -16.14 34.10 -2.51
C THR A 230 -15.49 33.07 -3.42
N SER A 231 -15.26 33.45 -4.68
CA SER A 231 -14.51 32.62 -5.63
C SER A 231 -13.02 32.90 -5.52
N PHE A 232 -12.23 31.83 -5.52
CA PHE A 232 -10.77 31.88 -5.46
C PHE A 232 -10.16 31.18 -6.67
N THR A 233 -9.01 31.69 -7.08
CA THR A 233 -8.13 31.10 -8.09
C THR A 233 -6.83 30.69 -7.41
N ALA A 234 -6.53 29.40 -7.47
CA ALA A 234 -5.27 28.84 -7.02
C ALA A 234 -4.36 28.59 -8.22
N THR A 235 -3.08 28.89 -8.06
CA THR A 235 -2.07 28.71 -9.11
C THR A 235 -0.83 28.04 -8.54
N VAL A 236 -0.43 26.91 -9.12
CA VAL A 236 0.94 26.37 -9.00
C VAL A 236 1.69 26.71 -10.29
N SER A 237 2.76 27.51 -10.19
CA SER A 237 3.46 28.03 -11.35
C SER A 237 4.60 27.15 -11.83
N THR A 238 5.14 27.46 -13.01
CA THR A 238 6.35 26.82 -13.57
C THR A 238 7.63 27.05 -12.73
N ALA A 239 7.58 27.85 -11.66
CA ALA A 239 8.69 27.98 -10.72
C ALA A 239 8.83 26.76 -9.79
N ALA A 240 7.77 25.94 -9.66
CA ALA A 240 7.86 24.66 -8.96
C ALA A 240 8.62 23.64 -9.82
N THR A 241 9.63 23.01 -9.22
CA THR A 241 10.50 22.01 -9.85
C THR A 241 10.48 20.70 -9.08
N ASP A 242 10.69 19.59 -9.79
CA ASP A 242 10.93 18.28 -9.18
C ASP A 242 12.30 18.20 -8.47
N LEU A 243 12.62 17.04 -7.89
CA LEU A 243 13.93 16.77 -7.30
C LEU A 243 15.08 16.69 -8.32
N ALA A 244 14.79 16.46 -9.59
CA ALA A 244 15.75 16.42 -10.69
C ALA A 244 16.06 17.81 -11.29
N GLY A 245 15.29 18.83 -10.90
CA GLY A 245 15.41 20.21 -11.33
C GLY A 245 14.51 20.59 -12.52
N ASN A 246 13.61 19.71 -12.97
CA ASN A 246 12.71 20.03 -14.09
C ASN A 246 11.55 20.90 -13.59
N PRO A 247 11.27 22.05 -14.21
CA PRO A 247 10.11 22.87 -13.88
C PRO A 247 8.82 22.25 -14.42
N MET A 248 7.68 22.57 -13.81
CA MET A 248 6.40 22.29 -14.44
C MET A 248 6.34 22.91 -15.84
N ALA A 249 5.78 22.18 -16.80
CA ALA A 249 5.72 22.62 -18.20
C ALA A 249 4.80 23.84 -18.43
N ALA A 250 3.79 24.01 -17.57
CA ALA A 250 2.87 25.14 -17.57
C ALA A 250 2.29 25.34 -16.17
N ASP A 251 1.82 26.56 -15.89
CA ASP A 251 1.08 26.85 -14.66
C ASP A 251 -0.17 25.95 -14.56
N LYS A 252 -0.34 25.31 -13.40
CA LYS A 252 -1.60 24.70 -13.03
C LYS A 252 -2.48 25.75 -12.37
N VAL A 253 -3.61 26.06 -13.00
CA VAL A 253 -4.59 27.02 -12.48
C VAL A 253 -5.93 26.32 -12.29
N TRP A 254 -6.57 26.54 -11.15
CA TRP A 254 -7.95 26.09 -10.92
C TRP A 254 -8.72 27.09 -10.06
N THR A 255 -10.04 27.00 -10.13
CA THR A 255 -10.94 27.84 -9.32
C THR A 255 -11.81 27.01 -8.41
N PHE A 256 -12.20 27.59 -7.28
CA PHE A 256 -13.21 27.06 -6.37
C PHE A 256 -13.95 28.23 -5.70
N SER A 257 -15.01 27.93 -4.96
CA SER A 257 -15.71 28.92 -4.15
C SER A 257 -15.91 28.43 -2.72
N THR A 258 -16.14 29.35 -1.80
CA THR A 258 -16.47 29.04 -0.40
C THR A 258 -17.97 29.18 -0.15
N ALA A 259 -18.56 28.27 0.61
CA ALA A 259 -19.89 28.44 1.18
C ALA A 259 -19.81 29.17 2.54
N ASP A 260 -20.94 29.63 3.07
CA ASP A 260 -21.03 30.21 4.42
C ASP A 260 -21.13 29.11 5.50
N VAL A 261 -20.19 28.17 5.44
CA VAL A 261 -20.08 27.04 6.37
C VAL A 261 -18.61 26.82 6.72
N ILE A 262 -18.37 26.44 7.97
CA ILE A 262 -17.10 25.85 8.39
C ILE A 262 -17.25 24.34 8.38
N ASP A 263 -16.16 23.65 8.11
CA ASP A 263 -16.06 22.21 8.35
C ASP A 263 -15.55 21.99 9.77
N SER A 264 -16.41 21.40 10.60
CA SER A 264 -16.13 21.05 11.99
C SER A 264 -16.18 19.53 12.22
N THR A 265 -16.22 18.74 11.15
CA THR A 265 -16.29 17.28 11.25
C THR A 265 -14.88 16.76 11.48
N ALA A 266 -14.68 15.98 12.54
CA ALA A 266 -13.37 15.39 12.78
C ALA A 266 -13.16 14.13 11.94
N PRO A 267 -11.94 13.87 11.45
CA PRO A 267 -11.65 12.67 10.70
C PRO A 267 -11.74 11.43 11.59
N THR A 268 -12.12 10.31 10.99
CA THR A 268 -12.16 8.98 11.62
C THR A 268 -11.41 7.96 10.76
N VAL A 269 -10.97 6.86 11.35
CA VAL A 269 -10.40 5.72 10.61
C VAL A 269 -11.51 4.72 10.27
N THR A 270 -11.76 4.53 8.98
CA THR A 270 -12.82 3.66 8.45
C THR A 270 -12.36 2.23 8.23
N LEU A 271 -11.06 2.02 7.93
CA LEU A 271 -10.46 0.70 7.69
C LEU A 271 -9.01 0.67 8.17
N THR A 272 -8.56 -0.49 8.64
CA THR A 272 -7.14 -0.77 8.94
C THR A 272 -6.69 -2.03 8.21
N ASN A 273 -5.44 -2.03 7.72
CA ASN A 273 -4.81 -3.22 7.14
C ASN A 273 -3.41 -3.37 7.77
N PRO A 274 -3.07 -4.48 8.45
CA PRO A 274 -3.93 -5.62 8.75
C PRO A 274 -5.20 -5.23 9.53
N ALA A 275 -6.27 -6.02 9.36
CA ALA A 275 -7.44 -5.88 10.21
C ALA A 275 -7.07 -6.14 11.68
N ASP A 276 -7.82 -5.56 12.62
CA ASP A 276 -7.58 -5.77 14.05
C ASP A 276 -7.71 -7.25 14.43
N GLY A 277 -6.73 -7.76 15.18
CA GLY A 277 -6.64 -9.17 15.57
C GLY A 277 -6.07 -10.11 14.49
N SER A 278 -5.62 -9.60 13.35
CA SER A 278 -5.02 -10.45 12.30
C SER A 278 -3.82 -11.24 12.82
N THR A 279 -3.69 -12.48 12.37
CA THR A 279 -2.58 -13.39 12.72
C THR A 279 -1.86 -13.87 11.46
N ALA A 280 -0.63 -14.36 11.61
CA ALA A 280 0.21 -14.79 10.49
C ALA A 280 0.47 -13.67 9.45
N VAL A 281 0.44 -12.41 9.87
CA VAL A 281 0.75 -11.27 9.01
C VAL A 281 2.20 -11.36 8.53
N CYS A 282 2.43 -11.18 7.23
CA CYS A 282 3.77 -11.26 6.68
C CYS A 282 4.75 -10.21 7.24
N LEU A 283 6.05 -10.55 7.26
CA LEU A 283 7.08 -9.78 7.98
C LEU A 283 7.35 -8.38 7.39
N ASN A 284 7.19 -8.20 6.08
CA ASN A 284 7.38 -6.93 5.36
C ASN A 284 6.06 -6.21 5.08
N LYS A 285 5.00 -6.53 5.83
CA LYS A 285 3.67 -5.92 5.65
C LYS A 285 3.73 -4.40 5.88
N THR A 286 3.21 -3.64 4.92
CA THR A 286 2.88 -2.24 5.12
C THR A 286 1.57 -2.14 5.90
N VAL A 287 1.55 -1.29 6.93
CA VAL A 287 0.40 -1.11 7.82
C VAL A 287 -0.36 0.15 7.40
N ASN A 288 -1.67 0.04 7.14
CA ASN A 288 -2.48 1.11 6.59
C ASN A 288 -3.62 1.53 7.51
N ALA A 289 -4.00 2.81 7.41
CA ALA A 289 -5.25 3.36 7.92
C ALA A 289 -5.94 4.16 6.82
N THR A 290 -7.21 3.84 6.54
CA THR A 290 -8.07 4.61 5.62
C THR A 290 -8.89 5.60 6.44
N PHE A 291 -8.88 6.87 6.05
CA PHE A 291 -9.61 7.93 6.72
C PHE A 291 -11.00 8.16 6.12
N SER A 292 -11.89 8.82 6.86
CA SER A 292 -13.23 9.21 6.38
C SER A 292 -13.23 10.41 5.44
N GLU A 293 -12.10 11.13 5.37
CA GLU A 293 -11.97 12.37 4.63
C GLU A 293 -10.50 12.68 4.32
N ALA A 294 -10.26 13.78 3.59
CA ALA A 294 -8.92 14.19 3.22
C ALA A 294 -8.13 14.73 4.43
N MET A 295 -6.99 14.12 4.70
CA MET A 295 -6.11 14.49 5.80
C MET A 295 -5.14 15.60 5.43
N ALA A 296 -4.79 16.46 6.40
CA ALA A 296 -3.64 17.36 6.28
C ALA A 296 -2.35 16.53 6.31
N PRO A 297 -1.60 16.42 5.19
CA PRO A 297 -0.53 15.42 5.08
C PRO A 297 0.60 15.61 6.10
N LEU A 298 0.91 16.85 6.48
CA LEU A 298 1.91 17.15 7.50
C LEU A 298 1.52 16.75 8.94
N SER A 299 0.26 16.40 9.18
CA SER A 299 -0.17 15.81 10.45
C SER A 299 0.08 14.30 10.51
N LEU A 300 0.39 13.66 9.38
CA LEU A 300 0.64 12.22 9.26
C LEU A 300 2.14 11.97 9.34
N THR A 301 2.62 11.58 10.52
CA THR A 301 4.06 11.38 10.77
C THR A 301 4.26 10.10 11.57
N THR A 302 5.52 9.71 11.78
CA THR A 302 5.88 8.56 12.63
C THR A 302 5.54 8.76 14.12
N THR A 303 5.07 9.94 14.54
CA THR A 303 4.60 10.19 15.91
C THR A 303 3.08 10.16 16.03
N THR A 304 2.35 10.43 14.95
CA THR A 304 0.88 10.39 14.92
C THR A 304 0.35 9.08 14.33
N LEU A 305 1.18 8.37 13.56
CA LEU A 305 0.96 7.03 13.03
C LEU A 305 2.09 6.14 13.54
N THR A 306 1.87 5.49 14.68
CA THR A 306 2.91 4.69 15.34
C THR A 306 2.67 3.20 15.10
N LEU A 307 3.76 2.44 15.05
CA LEU A 307 3.78 0.98 15.04
C LEU A 307 4.83 0.55 16.05
N ALA A 308 4.48 -0.30 17.01
CA ALA A 308 5.42 -0.78 18.03
C ALA A 308 5.12 -2.24 18.39
N PRO A 309 6.11 -3.03 18.84
CA PRO A 309 5.82 -4.32 19.47
C PRO A 309 4.85 -4.11 20.64
N SER A 310 3.79 -4.93 20.74
CA SER A 310 2.77 -4.78 21.78
C SER A 310 3.33 -4.97 23.20
N SER A 311 4.47 -5.65 23.33
CA SER A 311 5.23 -5.81 24.58
C SER A 311 6.04 -4.57 24.97
N SER A 312 6.25 -3.61 24.06
CA SER A 312 7.08 -2.42 24.28
C SER A 312 6.61 -1.24 23.41
N LEU A 313 5.48 -0.64 23.79
CA LEU A 313 4.88 0.49 23.05
C LEU A 313 5.76 1.75 23.03
N GLY A 314 6.72 1.87 23.95
CA GLY A 314 7.67 2.98 24.01
C GLY A 314 8.81 2.91 23.00
N THR A 315 8.93 1.81 22.26
CA THR A 315 9.99 1.60 21.25
C THR A 315 9.34 1.36 19.88
N PRO A 316 8.98 2.44 19.15
CA PRO A 316 8.36 2.29 17.84
C PRO A 316 9.32 1.64 16.84
N VAL A 317 8.72 0.89 15.91
CA VAL A 317 9.37 0.37 14.71
C VAL A 317 9.83 1.54 13.86
N LEU A 318 11.08 1.49 13.38
CA LEU A 318 11.56 2.45 12.40
C LEU A 318 10.79 2.25 11.10
N ALA A 319 10.13 3.31 10.63
CA ALA A 319 9.25 3.27 9.48
C ALA A 319 9.21 4.61 8.76
N VAL A 320 8.77 4.58 7.51
CA VAL A 320 8.39 5.77 6.74
C VAL A 320 6.88 5.83 6.62
N VAL A 321 6.32 7.04 6.67
CA VAL A 321 4.90 7.30 6.45
C VAL A 321 4.67 7.88 5.06
N THR A 322 3.68 7.35 4.34
CA THR A 322 3.15 7.92 3.10
C THR A 322 1.64 8.14 3.22
N TYR A 323 1.08 8.98 2.34
CA TYR A 323 -0.36 9.22 2.28
C TYR A 323 -0.81 9.40 0.84
N ASP A 324 -1.78 8.60 0.42
CA ASP A 324 -2.46 8.76 -0.87
C ASP A 324 -3.74 9.56 -0.66
N ALA A 325 -3.74 10.81 -1.12
CA ALA A 325 -4.87 11.72 -0.99
C ALA A 325 -6.10 11.30 -1.81
N GLY A 326 -5.92 10.53 -2.89
CA GLY A 326 -7.01 10.04 -3.73
C GLY A 326 -7.77 8.88 -3.09
N THR A 327 -7.07 8.01 -2.37
CA THR A 327 -7.67 6.87 -1.64
C THR A 327 -7.87 7.13 -0.15
N GLN A 328 -7.35 8.25 0.37
CA GLN A 328 -7.35 8.62 1.80
C GLN A 328 -6.65 7.59 2.69
N ILE A 329 -5.63 6.91 2.14
CA ILE A 329 -4.88 5.85 2.83
C ILE A 329 -3.54 6.39 3.31
N ALA A 330 -3.33 6.41 4.62
CA ALA A 330 -1.99 6.54 5.18
C ALA A 330 -1.33 5.16 5.32
N SER A 331 -0.04 5.08 5.06
CA SER A 331 0.74 3.85 5.08
C SER A 331 1.97 4.02 5.97
N ILE A 332 2.17 3.10 6.90
CA ILE A 332 3.37 2.94 7.72
C ILE A 332 4.15 1.78 7.11
N ALA A 333 5.27 2.08 6.46
CA ALA A 333 6.15 1.09 5.84
C ALA A 333 7.37 0.87 6.76
N PRO A 334 7.48 -0.28 7.45
CA PRO A 334 8.66 -0.62 8.23
C PRO A 334 9.92 -0.57 7.37
N SER A 335 11.00 0.04 7.89
CA SER A 335 12.27 0.14 7.16
C SER A 335 13.03 -1.20 7.09
N ALA A 336 12.61 -2.17 7.88
CA ALA A 336 13.09 -3.55 7.90
C ALA A 336 11.93 -4.50 8.21
N ASN A 337 12.12 -5.79 7.95
CA ASN A 337 11.15 -6.81 8.32
C ASN A 337 10.84 -6.75 9.81
N LEU A 338 9.56 -6.83 10.13
CA LEU A 338 9.06 -7.05 11.48
C LEU A 338 9.55 -8.40 12.00
N LEU A 339 9.64 -8.53 13.33
CA LEU A 339 10.07 -9.77 13.96
C LEU A 339 9.00 -10.86 13.75
N PRO A 340 9.39 -12.13 13.57
CA PRO A 340 8.44 -13.22 13.40
C PRO A 340 7.66 -13.52 14.70
N SER A 341 6.45 -14.04 14.56
CA SER A 341 5.58 -14.47 15.68
C SER A 341 5.42 -13.42 16.79
N THR A 342 5.41 -12.14 16.42
CA THR A 342 5.43 -11.01 17.35
C THR A 342 4.14 -10.21 17.22
N ALA A 343 3.50 -9.90 18.34
CA ALA A 343 2.36 -8.99 18.37
C ALA A 343 2.83 -7.54 18.23
N TYR A 344 2.19 -6.80 17.33
CA TYR A 344 2.40 -5.39 17.09
C TYR A 344 1.11 -4.62 17.31
N THR A 345 1.26 -3.40 17.85
CA THR A 345 0.19 -2.43 18.02
C THR A 345 0.46 -1.24 17.12
N ALA A 346 -0.53 -0.89 16.30
CA ALA A 346 -0.52 0.33 15.53
C ALA A 346 -1.51 1.34 16.14
N THR A 347 -1.13 2.62 16.13
CA THR A 347 -1.94 3.70 16.70
C THR A 347 -1.99 4.89 15.75
N VAL A 348 -3.20 5.37 15.46
CA VAL A 348 -3.44 6.71 14.95
C VAL A 348 -3.78 7.61 16.13
N LEU A 349 -2.96 8.63 16.37
CA LEU A 349 -3.06 9.53 17.51
C LEU A 349 -4.14 10.61 17.27
N SER A 350 -4.95 10.86 18.29
CA SER A 350 -5.99 11.88 18.34
C SER A 350 -5.55 13.14 19.09
N GLY A 351 -6.43 14.13 19.16
CA GLY A 351 -6.19 15.36 19.93
C GLY A 351 -5.29 16.37 19.21
N THR A 352 -4.86 17.40 19.94
CA THR A 352 -4.21 18.59 19.34
C THR A 352 -2.89 18.29 18.63
N GLU A 353 -2.16 17.29 19.10
CA GLU A 353 -0.90 16.78 18.53
C GLU A 353 -1.12 15.56 17.61
N GLY A 354 -2.37 15.15 17.42
CA GLY A 354 -2.75 14.01 16.59
C GLY A 354 -2.91 14.35 15.11
N VAL A 355 -3.49 13.41 14.38
CA VAL A 355 -3.83 13.59 12.96
C VAL A 355 -4.97 14.60 12.79
N LYS A 356 -4.93 15.37 11.72
CA LYS A 356 -5.91 16.41 11.39
C LYS A 356 -6.34 16.35 9.93
N ASP A 357 -7.57 16.77 9.67
CA ASP A 357 -8.08 16.95 8.31
C ASP A 357 -7.60 18.29 7.68
N LEU A 358 -8.05 18.56 6.45
CA LEU A 358 -7.80 19.83 5.75
C LEU A 358 -8.60 21.02 6.29
N ALA A 359 -9.43 20.84 7.30
CA ALA A 359 -10.15 21.89 8.01
C ALA A 359 -9.52 22.19 9.39
N ASN A 360 -8.42 21.49 9.72
CA ASN A 360 -7.69 21.51 10.98
C ASN A 360 -8.49 20.94 12.17
N ASN A 361 -9.50 20.10 11.91
CA ASN A 361 -10.15 19.33 12.96
C ASN A 361 -9.26 18.13 13.32
N ALA A 362 -9.00 17.97 14.61
CA ALA A 362 -8.27 16.82 15.12
C ALA A 362 -9.20 15.61 15.23
N MET A 363 -8.67 14.42 14.93
CA MET A 363 -9.36 13.17 15.28
C MET A 363 -9.68 13.17 16.78
N VAL A 364 -10.87 12.68 17.15
CA VAL A 364 -11.41 12.81 18.52
C VAL A 364 -10.89 11.76 19.50
N ALA A 365 -10.61 10.55 19.02
CA ALA A 365 -10.14 9.44 19.84
C ALA A 365 -9.11 8.60 19.08
N ASN A 366 -8.12 8.06 19.80
CA ASN A 366 -7.08 7.22 19.19
C ASN A 366 -7.72 6.03 18.49
N LYS A 367 -7.26 5.73 17.27
CA LYS A 367 -7.52 4.42 16.65
C LYS A 367 -6.35 3.52 17.00
N VAL A 368 -6.62 2.45 17.75
CA VAL A 368 -5.62 1.44 18.12
C VAL A 368 -6.06 0.10 17.55
N TRP A 369 -5.15 -0.65 16.95
CA TRP A 369 -5.38 -2.02 16.51
C TRP A 369 -4.12 -2.86 16.64
N GLN A 370 -4.30 -4.17 16.72
CA GLN A 370 -3.21 -5.12 16.91
C GLN A 370 -3.20 -6.18 15.82
N PHE A 371 -2.02 -6.70 15.54
CA PHE A 371 -1.85 -7.88 14.69
C PHE A 371 -0.63 -8.68 15.13
N THR A 372 -0.57 -9.95 14.75
CA THR A 372 0.56 -10.84 15.04
C THR A 372 1.20 -11.29 13.74
N THR A 373 2.51 -11.07 13.63
CA THR A 373 3.29 -11.51 12.47
C THR A 373 3.40 -13.03 12.40
N GLY A 374 3.47 -13.58 11.19
CA GLY A 374 3.84 -14.96 10.93
C GLY A 374 5.36 -15.13 10.87
N THR A 375 5.82 -16.00 9.98
CA THR A 375 7.26 -16.30 9.80
C THR A 375 7.77 -16.01 8.40
N SER A 376 6.90 -15.57 7.48
CA SER A 376 7.22 -15.42 6.05
C SER A 376 6.92 -14.02 5.56
N GLU A 377 7.59 -13.61 4.48
CA GLU A 377 7.33 -12.34 3.78
C GLU A 377 6.06 -12.42 2.92
N CYS A 378 5.50 -11.25 2.60
CA CYS A 378 4.29 -11.12 1.80
C CYS A 378 4.58 -11.63 0.39
N GLN A 379 3.65 -12.41 -0.16
CA GLN A 379 3.80 -12.96 -1.49
C GLN A 379 3.45 -11.91 -2.55
N ALA A 380 4.34 -11.72 -3.53
CA ALA A 380 3.99 -11.03 -4.76
C ALA A 380 3.07 -11.92 -5.61
N PRO A 381 2.10 -11.35 -6.36
CA PRO A 381 1.28 -12.11 -7.30
C PRO A 381 2.14 -12.89 -8.30
N VAL A 382 1.67 -14.06 -8.74
CA VAL A 382 2.34 -14.78 -9.84
C VAL A 382 2.00 -14.04 -11.14
N ALA A 383 3.01 -13.53 -11.83
CA ALA A 383 2.84 -12.84 -13.11
C ALA A 383 2.44 -13.85 -14.19
N LEU A 384 1.18 -13.79 -14.64
CA LEU A 384 0.63 -14.67 -15.68
C LEU A 384 0.90 -14.17 -17.11
N GLY A 385 1.33 -12.90 -17.29
CA GLY A 385 1.54 -12.31 -18.61
C GLY A 385 0.31 -12.46 -19.51
N SER A 386 0.53 -12.76 -20.78
CA SER A 386 -0.52 -12.98 -21.79
C SER A 386 -1.38 -14.23 -21.54
N SER A 387 -0.91 -15.19 -20.71
CA SER A 387 -1.73 -16.34 -20.30
C SER A 387 -2.91 -15.95 -19.41
N SER A 388 -2.91 -14.73 -18.84
CA SER A 388 -4.00 -14.22 -18.01
C SER A 388 -5.34 -14.08 -18.74
N ASN A 389 -5.34 -14.01 -20.07
CA ASN A 389 -6.55 -13.90 -20.90
C ASN A 389 -7.27 -15.25 -21.12
N PHE A 390 -6.62 -16.37 -20.79
CA PHE A 390 -7.14 -17.71 -21.07
C PHE A 390 -7.81 -18.32 -19.84
N ALA A 391 -9.04 -18.80 -20.02
CA ALA A 391 -9.70 -19.71 -19.09
C ALA A 391 -9.05 -21.10 -19.15
N ILE A 392 -8.68 -21.55 -20.36
CA ILE A 392 -8.00 -22.82 -20.60
C ILE A 392 -6.81 -22.59 -21.54
N LEU A 393 -5.61 -22.99 -21.13
CA LEU A 393 -4.43 -23.04 -21.99
C LEU A 393 -3.75 -24.41 -21.88
N GLY A 394 -3.95 -25.25 -22.90
CA GLY A 394 -3.47 -26.63 -22.98
C GLY A 394 -2.14 -26.78 -23.74
N SER A 395 -1.46 -27.91 -23.55
CA SER A 395 -0.27 -28.31 -24.32
C SER A 395 -0.52 -29.38 -25.36
N ALA A 396 -1.27 -30.43 -24.97
CA ALA A 396 -1.38 -31.66 -25.75
C ALA A 396 -2.79 -31.91 -26.30
N ALA A 397 -3.79 -31.75 -25.44
CA ALA A 397 -5.19 -31.88 -25.84
C ALA A 397 -6.09 -31.08 -24.88
N ILE A 398 -7.24 -30.66 -25.41
CA ILE A 398 -8.34 -30.13 -24.62
C ILE A 398 -9.57 -30.95 -25.00
N THR A 399 -10.16 -31.63 -24.02
CA THR A 399 -11.36 -32.44 -24.22
C THR A 399 -12.51 -31.86 -23.41
N ASN A 400 -13.56 -31.46 -24.10
CA ASN A 400 -14.82 -31.05 -23.49
C ASN A 400 -15.86 -32.18 -23.61
N ILE A 401 -16.61 -32.44 -22.55
CA ILE A 401 -17.80 -33.29 -22.58
C ILE A 401 -18.99 -32.38 -22.29
N PRO A 402 -19.74 -31.94 -23.32
CA PRO A 402 -20.85 -31.01 -23.16
C PRO A 402 -21.95 -31.50 -22.20
N THR A 403 -22.68 -30.62 -21.53
CA THR A 403 -22.68 -29.14 -21.69
C THR A 403 -21.85 -28.45 -20.61
N SER A 404 -20.72 -27.87 -21.00
CA SER A 404 -19.88 -27.03 -20.14
C SER A 404 -20.19 -25.54 -20.34
N LEU A 405 -19.72 -24.69 -19.41
CA LEU A 405 -19.76 -23.23 -19.55
C LEU A 405 -18.38 -22.66 -19.23
N ILE A 406 -17.72 -22.08 -20.23
CA ILE A 406 -16.37 -21.52 -20.13
C ILE A 406 -16.45 -20.04 -20.48
N THR A 407 -16.16 -19.17 -19.52
CA THR A 407 -16.06 -17.72 -19.73
C THR A 407 -14.59 -17.31 -19.74
N GLY A 408 -14.11 -16.91 -20.91
CA GLY A 408 -12.70 -16.64 -21.20
C GLY A 408 -12.18 -17.46 -22.39
N ASP A 409 -10.99 -17.10 -22.87
CA ASP A 409 -10.42 -17.73 -24.07
C ASP A 409 -9.92 -19.16 -23.80
N VAL A 410 -10.00 -20.00 -24.82
CA VAL A 410 -9.52 -21.39 -24.82
C VAL A 410 -8.41 -21.51 -25.87
N GLY A 411 -7.26 -22.08 -25.52
CA GLY A 411 -6.13 -22.20 -26.43
C GLY A 411 -5.36 -23.49 -26.27
N LEU A 412 -4.92 -24.10 -27.38
CA LEU A 412 -4.03 -25.27 -27.38
C LEU A 412 -2.77 -24.98 -28.18
N THR A 413 -1.60 -25.22 -27.59
CA THR A 413 -0.30 -25.10 -28.26
C THR A 413 0.78 -25.87 -27.48
N PRO A 414 1.77 -26.51 -28.13
CA PRO A 414 2.07 -26.46 -29.55
C PRO A 414 1.33 -27.50 -30.41
N ASP A 415 0.56 -28.41 -29.80
CA ASP A 415 -0.12 -29.47 -30.55
C ASP A 415 -1.21 -28.93 -31.48
N THR A 416 -1.50 -29.72 -32.52
CA THR A 416 -2.49 -29.41 -33.55
C THR A 416 -3.87 -29.11 -32.97
N GLY A 417 -4.61 -28.21 -33.63
CA GLY A 417 -5.98 -27.87 -33.25
C GLY A 417 -6.92 -29.08 -33.24
N ALA A 418 -6.60 -30.16 -33.98
CA ALA A 418 -7.39 -31.39 -33.99
C ALA A 418 -7.59 -32.02 -32.60
N ASN A 419 -6.70 -31.71 -31.65
CA ASN A 419 -6.77 -32.19 -30.28
C ASN A 419 -7.63 -31.30 -29.36
N ILE A 420 -8.28 -30.26 -29.90
CA ILE A 420 -9.36 -29.52 -29.24
C ILE A 420 -10.69 -30.19 -29.62
N THR A 421 -11.21 -31.02 -28.73
CA THR A 421 -12.38 -31.87 -29.00
C THR A 421 -13.56 -31.55 -28.09
N GLY A 422 -14.78 -31.83 -28.58
CA GLY A 422 -16.02 -31.63 -27.81
C GLY A 422 -16.59 -30.21 -27.78
N PHE A 423 -16.08 -29.31 -28.62
CA PHE A 423 -16.60 -27.93 -28.77
C PHE A 423 -17.38 -27.71 -30.07
N SER A 424 -17.42 -28.68 -30.98
CA SER A 424 -17.79 -28.46 -32.38
C SER A 424 -19.30 -28.50 -32.70
N THR A 425 -20.18 -28.65 -31.71
CA THR A 425 -21.62 -28.84 -31.95
C THR A 425 -22.52 -28.01 -31.02
N PRO A 426 -23.22 -26.96 -31.53
CA PRO A 426 -23.11 -26.39 -32.88
C PRO A 426 -21.72 -25.79 -33.16
N ALA A 427 -21.40 -25.60 -34.45
CA ALA A 427 -20.08 -25.17 -34.95
C ALA A 427 -19.58 -23.81 -34.39
N SER A 428 -20.41 -23.08 -33.65
CA SER A 428 -20.09 -21.82 -33.00
C SER A 428 -19.45 -21.98 -31.61
N CYS A 429 -19.27 -23.19 -31.10
CA CYS A 429 -18.72 -23.46 -29.75
C CYS A 429 -19.46 -22.69 -28.63
N PRO A 430 -20.79 -22.85 -28.51
CA PRO A 430 -21.61 -22.05 -27.58
C PRO A 430 -21.26 -22.25 -26.10
N GLU A 431 -20.51 -23.30 -25.76
CA GLU A 431 -19.97 -23.52 -24.42
C GLU A 431 -18.92 -22.47 -24.03
N VAL A 432 -18.38 -21.71 -24.99
CA VAL A 432 -17.32 -20.72 -24.77
C VAL A 432 -17.86 -19.30 -24.95
N VAL A 433 -17.90 -18.55 -23.86
CA VAL A 433 -18.07 -17.08 -23.84
C VAL A 433 -16.67 -16.46 -23.91
N GLY A 434 -16.14 -16.41 -25.13
CA GLY A 434 -14.76 -16.05 -25.44
C GLY A 434 -14.39 -16.56 -26.84
N HIS A 435 -13.09 -16.70 -27.13
CA HIS A 435 -12.62 -17.30 -28.38
C HIS A 435 -11.91 -18.62 -28.13
N VAL A 436 -12.01 -19.53 -29.11
CA VAL A 436 -11.18 -20.72 -29.19
C VAL A 436 -10.03 -20.42 -30.15
N TYR A 437 -8.79 -20.67 -29.73
CA TYR A 437 -7.59 -20.49 -30.54
C TYR A 437 -6.88 -21.82 -30.78
N ALA A 438 -6.43 -22.03 -32.01
CA ALA A 438 -5.63 -23.18 -32.42
C ALA A 438 -4.36 -22.72 -33.16
N VAL A 439 -3.36 -23.61 -33.23
CA VAL A 439 -2.13 -23.36 -33.99
C VAL A 439 -2.32 -23.55 -35.50
N ASP A 440 -3.37 -24.27 -35.93
CA ASP A 440 -3.64 -24.65 -37.31
C ASP A 440 -5.14 -24.75 -37.61
N SER A 441 -5.46 -25.01 -38.88
CA SER A 441 -6.83 -25.15 -39.36
C SER A 441 -7.50 -26.48 -39.01
N ALA A 442 -6.84 -27.36 -38.24
CA ALA A 442 -7.40 -28.64 -37.85
C ALA A 442 -8.27 -28.54 -36.59
N GLY A 443 -8.32 -27.35 -35.97
CA GLY A 443 -9.19 -27.04 -34.83
C GLY A 443 -10.69 -27.17 -35.11
N PRO A 444 -11.54 -27.05 -34.06
CA PRO A 444 -12.99 -26.99 -34.23
C PRO A 444 -13.35 -25.79 -35.11
N ALA A 445 -14.51 -25.86 -35.78
CA ALA A 445 -14.91 -24.87 -36.78
C ALA A 445 -14.98 -23.41 -36.27
N CYS A 446 -15.18 -23.20 -34.97
CA CYS A 446 -15.17 -21.89 -34.33
C CYS A 446 -13.77 -21.32 -34.08
N ALA A 447 -12.71 -22.14 -34.21
CA ALA A 447 -11.38 -21.76 -33.77
C ALA A 447 -10.74 -20.70 -34.67
N LEU A 448 -10.13 -19.70 -34.05
CA LEU A 448 -9.25 -18.74 -34.69
C LEU A 448 -7.83 -19.30 -34.74
N ILE A 449 -7.13 -19.12 -35.87
CA ILE A 449 -5.75 -19.57 -36.03
C ILE A 449 -4.81 -18.45 -35.61
N ASP A 450 -4.14 -18.61 -34.47
CA ASP A 450 -3.15 -17.64 -33.97
C ASP A 450 -2.05 -18.33 -33.16
N ALA A 451 -1.13 -19.00 -33.86
CA ALA A 451 -0.02 -19.72 -33.23
C ALA A 451 0.93 -18.78 -32.45
N THR A 452 1.04 -17.51 -32.84
CA THR A 452 1.93 -16.54 -32.20
C THR A 452 1.39 -16.12 -30.84
N LEU A 453 0.11 -15.72 -30.77
CA LEU A 453 -0.58 -15.42 -29.52
C LEU A 453 -0.49 -16.60 -28.54
N LEU A 454 -0.78 -17.80 -29.03
CA LEU A 454 -0.70 -19.03 -28.25
C LEU A 454 0.72 -19.30 -27.73
N SER A 455 1.75 -19.19 -28.59
CA SER A 455 3.14 -19.42 -28.18
C SER A 455 3.63 -18.43 -27.11
N ASN A 456 3.23 -17.15 -27.23
CA ASN A 456 3.52 -16.15 -26.21
C ASN A 456 2.81 -16.47 -24.89
N ALA A 457 1.51 -16.77 -24.94
CA ALA A 457 0.73 -17.16 -23.76
C ALA A 457 1.31 -18.40 -23.08
N LYS A 458 1.79 -19.38 -23.86
CA LYS A 458 2.41 -20.59 -23.32
C LYS A 458 3.73 -20.31 -22.61
N THR A 459 4.55 -19.46 -23.21
CA THR A 459 5.81 -19.02 -22.60
C THR A 459 5.57 -18.32 -21.27
N ASP A 460 4.58 -17.43 -21.22
CA ASP A 460 4.21 -16.72 -19.99
C ASP A 460 3.62 -17.67 -18.94
N ALA A 461 2.83 -18.67 -19.34
CA ALA A 461 2.30 -19.67 -18.42
C ALA A 461 3.42 -20.53 -17.81
N LEU A 462 4.44 -20.88 -18.59
CA LEU A 462 5.63 -21.59 -18.10
C LEU A 462 6.43 -20.72 -17.13
N ALA A 463 6.63 -19.44 -17.47
CA ALA A 463 7.27 -18.47 -16.59
C ALA A 463 6.51 -18.31 -15.27
N ALA A 464 5.18 -18.29 -15.31
CA ALA A 464 4.32 -18.26 -14.14
C ALA A 464 4.49 -19.51 -13.26
N PHE A 465 4.54 -20.72 -13.85
CA PHE A 465 4.78 -21.97 -13.10
C PHE A 465 6.16 -21.98 -12.43
N VAL A 466 7.22 -21.58 -13.15
CA VAL A 466 8.58 -21.45 -12.60
C VAL A 466 8.60 -20.41 -11.48
N ASN A 467 7.91 -19.29 -11.65
CA ASN A 467 7.80 -18.25 -10.63
C ASN A 467 7.05 -18.75 -9.38
N ALA A 468 5.93 -19.48 -9.53
CA ALA A 468 5.16 -20.04 -8.42
C ALA A 468 5.93 -21.09 -7.60
N THR A 469 6.83 -21.83 -8.24
CA THR A 469 7.65 -22.89 -7.61
C THR A 469 9.04 -22.42 -7.19
N GLY A 470 9.46 -21.22 -7.60
CA GLY A 470 10.81 -20.71 -7.36
C GLY A 470 11.15 -20.44 -5.90
N ALA A 471 12.42 -20.66 -5.53
CA ALA A 471 12.95 -20.40 -4.19
C ALA A 471 12.91 -18.92 -3.79
N ALA A 472 12.85 -18.00 -4.78
CA ALA A 472 12.75 -16.56 -4.53
C ALA A 472 11.45 -16.14 -3.81
N ARG A 473 10.44 -17.02 -3.76
CA ARG A 473 9.21 -16.79 -2.97
C ARG A 473 9.37 -16.98 -1.47
N GLY A 474 10.55 -17.43 -1.02
CA GLY A 474 10.87 -17.65 0.38
C GLY A 474 10.47 -19.04 0.88
N THR A 475 10.52 -19.20 2.20
CA THR A 475 10.23 -20.48 2.87
C THR A 475 8.71 -20.70 2.96
N PRO A 476 8.19 -21.81 2.40
CA PRO A 476 6.77 -22.13 2.49
C PRO A 476 6.38 -22.59 3.90
N THR A 477 5.13 -22.33 4.27
CA THR A 477 4.48 -23.01 5.40
C THR A 477 4.18 -24.45 5.00
N PRO A 478 4.69 -25.47 5.72
CA PRO A 478 4.37 -26.85 5.42
C PRO A 478 2.88 -27.14 5.63
N VAL A 479 2.28 -27.86 4.69
CA VAL A 479 0.90 -28.32 4.76
C VAL A 479 0.88 -29.84 4.86
N SER A 480 -0.05 -30.36 5.66
CA SER A 480 -0.37 -31.79 5.65
C SER A 480 -0.97 -32.20 4.30
N THR A 481 -1.26 -33.48 4.12
CA THR A 481 -1.87 -33.98 2.87
C THR A 481 -3.35 -33.62 2.71
N ASN A 482 -4.05 -33.12 3.73
CA ASN A 482 -5.49 -32.83 3.66
C ASN A 482 -5.82 -31.38 4.05
N LEU A 483 -6.53 -30.68 3.16
CA LEU A 483 -6.89 -29.27 3.29
C LEU A 483 -8.22 -29.03 4.03
N ALA A 484 -9.01 -30.08 4.27
CA ALA A 484 -10.36 -29.95 4.82
C ALA A 484 -10.36 -29.38 6.24
N GLY A 485 -11.15 -28.32 6.45
CA GLY A 485 -11.31 -27.62 7.73
C GLY A 485 -10.21 -26.60 8.03
N LEU A 486 -9.23 -26.43 7.14
CA LEU A 486 -8.17 -25.44 7.32
C LEU A 486 -8.64 -24.05 6.89
N THR A 487 -8.03 -23.04 7.50
CA THR A 487 -8.04 -21.65 7.05
C THR A 487 -6.62 -21.24 6.75
N PHE A 488 -6.37 -20.81 5.52
CA PHE A 488 -5.10 -20.21 5.13
C PHE A 488 -5.23 -18.68 5.13
N TYR A 489 -4.18 -18.05 5.60
CA TYR A 489 -3.97 -16.61 5.53
C TYR A 489 -3.01 -16.30 4.37
N PRO A 490 -2.84 -15.03 3.98
CA PRO A 490 -2.03 -14.70 2.80
C PRO A 490 -0.60 -15.20 2.98
N GLY A 491 -0.08 -15.94 2.00
CA GLY A 491 1.21 -16.61 2.16
C GLY A 491 1.52 -17.70 1.15
N LEU A 492 2.67 -18.33 1.37
CA LEU A 492 3.19 -19.45 0.59
C LEU A 492 3.02 -20.75 1.40
N TYR A 493 2.41 -21.76 0.78
CA TYR A 493 2.11 -23.06 1.36
C TYR A 493 2.64 -24.20 0.49
N GLU A 494 3.21 -25.23 1.10
CA GLU A 494 3.78 -26.38 0.37
C GLU A 494 3.47 -27.73 1.01
N SER A 495 3.16 -28.72 0.16
CA SER A 495 3.31 -30.14 0.50
C SER A 495 4.29 -30.81 -0.47
N LEU A 496 5.15 -31.67 0.08
CA LEU A 496 6.06 -32.51 -0.72
C LEU A 496 5.36 -33.74 -1.33
N THR A 497 4.07 -33.90 -1.05
CA THR A 497 3.24 -35.00 -1.53
C THR A 497 1.90 -34.45 -2.02
N THR A 498 0.98 -35.34 -2.36
CA THR A 498 -0.34 -34.96 -2.85
C THR A 498 -1.09 -34.14 -1.80
N LEU A 499 -1.71 -33.04 -2.25
CA LEU A 499 -2.67 -32.28 -1.47
C LEU A 499 -4.07 -32.69 -1.88
N ASP A 500 -4.83 -33.23 -0.94
CA ASP A 500 -6.23 -33.56 -1.13
C ASP A 500 -7.11 -32.56 -0.36
N LEU A 501 -8.24 -32.18 -0.93
CA LEU A 501 -9.36 -31.60 -0.20
C LEU A 501 -10.47 -32.66 -0.13
N SER A 502 -10.71 -33.18 1.08
CA SER A 502 -11.65 -34.28 1.33
C SER A 502 -13.06 -34.00 0.79
N ALA A 503 -13.80 -35.06 0.44
CA ALA A 503 -15.17 -34.94 -0.08
C ALA A 503 -16.06 -34.16 0.90
N GLY A 504 -16.79 -33.16 0.38
CA GLY A 504 -17.59 -32.22 1.19
C GLY A 504 -16.79 -31.30 2.14
N GLY A 505 -15.45 -31.40 2.13
CA GLY A 505 -14.58 -30.57 2.94
C GLY A 505 -14.47 -29.15 2.42
N ILE A 506 -14.22 -28.20 3.34
CA ILE A 506 -14.05 -26.79 3.03
C ILE A 506 -12.63 -26.36 3.36
N LEU A 507 -11.98 -25.66 2.43
CA LEU A 507 -10.78 -24.86 2.71
C LEU A 507 -11.18 -23.38 2.63
N THR A 508 -10.83 -22.60 3.65
CA THR A 508 -11.04 -21.15 3.63
C THR A 508 -9.74 -20.43 3.31
N LEU A 509 -9.77 -19.53 2.34
CA LEU A 509 -8.70 -18.56 2.09
C LEU A 509 -9.18 -17.20 2.62
N ASP A 510 -8.59 -16.75 3.72
CA ASP A 510 -8.97 -15.53 4.41
C ASP A 510 -7.91 -14.46 4.22
N ALA A 511 -8.28 -13.38 3.52
CA ALA A 511 -7.39 -12.26 3.26
C ALA A 511 -7.24 -11.27 4.44
N GLN A 512 -7.97 -11.48 5.55
CA GLN A 512 -7.86 -10.67 6.76
C GLN A 512 -8.02 -9.16 6.52
N GLY A 513 -8.92 -8.79 5.59
CA GLY A 513 -9.22 -7.41 5.21
C GLY A 513 -8.29 -6.83 4.14
N ASP A 514 -7.33 -7.61 3.61
CA ASP A 514 -6.44 -7.16 2.53
C ASP A 514 -6.94 -7.62 1.14
N PRO A 515 -7.61 -6.75 0.36
CA PRO A 515 -8.09 -7.14 -0.97
C PRO A 515 -6.98 -7.50 -1.97
N ASN A 516 -5.71 -7.17 -1.65
CA ASN A 516 -4.54 -7.50 -2.45
C ASN A 516 -3.78 -8.72 -1.90
N ALA A 517 -4.33 -9.43 -0.92
CA ALA A 517 -3.76 -10.65 -0.37
C ALA A 517 -3.49 -11.70 -1.44
N VAL A 518 -2.28 -12.28 -1.42
CA VAL A 518 -1.85 -13.32 -2.35
C VAL A 518 -1.70 -14.65 -1.64
N PHE A 519 -2.22 -15.70 -2.27
CA PHE A 519 -2.08 -17.08 -1.81
C PHE A 519 -1.37 -17.89 -2.88
N VAL A 520 -0.24 -18.51 -2.52
CA VAL A 520 0.46 -19.46 -3.39
C VAL A 520 0.49 -20.80 -2.69
N ILE A 521 -0.22 -21.78 -3.23
CA ILE A 521 -0.29 -23.14 -2.69
C ILE A 521 0.33 -24.09 -3.69
N ARG A 522 1.34 -24.86 -3.27
CA ARG A 522 2.02 -25.80 -4.16
C ARG A 522 2.12 -27.22 -3.60
N SER A 523 2.01 -28.19 -4.49
CA SER A 523 2.31 -29.60 -4.23
C SER A 523 3.44 -30.06 -5.15
N ALA A 524 4.41 -30.79 -4.60
CA ALA A 524 5.45 -31.43 -5.40
C ALA A 524 4.88 -32.50 -6.35
N THR A 525 3.69 -33.04 -6.06
CA THR A 525 2.97 -33.98 -6.91
C THR A 525 1.64 -33.39 -7.37
N SER A 526 0.51 -33.88 -6.87
CA SER A 526 -0.83 -33.53 -7.36
C SER A 526 -1.62 -32.74 -6.34
N ILE A 527 -2.59 -31.99 -6.84
CA ILE A 527 -3.64 -31.36 -6.01
C ILE A 527 -4.97 -31.96 -6.44
N ASN A 528 -5.71 -32.57 -5.52
CA ASN A 528 -7.04 -33.09 -5.78
C ASN A 528 -8.06 -32.41 -4.88
N THR A 529 -9.18 -31.99 -5.46
CA THR A 529 -10.39 -31.71 -4.69
C THR A 529 -11.35 -32.88 -4.91
N LEU A 530 -11.85 -33.48 -3.84
CA LEU A 530 -12.78 -34.60 -3.95
C LEU A 530 -14.22 -34.08 -4.09
N SER A 531 -15.17 -34.98 -4.30
CA SER A 531 -16.55 -34.64 -4.64
C SER A 531 -17.16 -33.61 -3.68
N THR A 532 -17.85 -32.62 -4.22
CA THR A 532 -18.59 -31.57 -3.50
C THR A 532 -17.76 -30.74 -2.50
N SER A 533 -16.43 -30.84 -2.54
CA SER A 533 -15.56 -30.00 -1.71
C SER A 533 -15.51 -28.56 -2.19
N GLN A 534 -15.16 -27.62 -1.31
CA GLN A 534 -15.24 -26.19 -1.61
C GLN A 534 -14.01 -25.42 -1.13
N ILE A 535 -13.49 -24.54 -1.99
CA ILE A 535 -12.59 -23.46 -1.62
C ILE A 535 -13.42 -22.18 -1.48
N VAL A 536 -13.40 -21.58 -0.29
CA VAL A 536 -14.15 -20.37 0.05
C VAL A 536 -13.19 -19.20 0.21
N LEU A 537 -13.51 -18.07 -0.42
CA LEU A 537 -12.79 -16.81 -0.24
C LEU A 537 -13.48 -15.99 0.85
N SER A 538 -12.68 -15.41 1.76
CA SER A 538 -13.16 -14.58 2.86
C SER A 538 -12.20 -13.42 3.13
N GLY A 539 -12.62 -12.46 3.97
CA GLY A 539 -11.79 -11.31 4.34
C GLY A 539 -11.37 -10.42 3.17
N GLY A 540 -12.08 -10.45 2.03
CA GLY A 540 -11.73 -9.70 0.82
C GLY A 540 -10.82 -10.46 -0.16
N ALA A 541 -10.55 -11.74 0.06
CA ALA A 541 -9.73 -12.55 -0.84
C ALA A 541 -10.36 -12.60 -2.25
N LYS A 542 -9.53 -12.51 -3.29
CA LYS A 542 -9.94 -12.57 -4.69
C LYS A 542 -9.33 -13.78 -5.38
N ALA A 543 -10.11 -14.45 -6.24
CA ALA A 543 -9.60 -15.58 -7.04
C ALA A 543 -8.47 -15.16 -7.98
N SER A 544 -8.42 -13.90 -8.43
CA SER A 544 -7.32 -13.35 -9.23
C SER A 544 -5.95 -13.39 -8.51
N ASN A 545 -5.93 -13.47 -7.17
CA ASN A 545 -4.73 -13.50 -6.34
C ASN A 545 -4.44 -14.87 -5.71
N VAL A 546 -5.13 -15.93 -6.14
CA VAL A 546 -4.91 -17.31 -5.66
C VAL A 546 -4.25 -18.13 -6.76
N PHE A 547 -3.13 -18.78 -6.42
CA PHE A 547 -2.32 -19.56 -7.36
C PHE A 547 -2.06 -20.95 -6.82
N TRP A 548 -2.36 -21.96 -7.63
CA TRP A 548 -2.16 -23.37 -7.32
C TRP A 548 -1.11 -23.96 -8.24
N SER A 549 -0.08 -24.59 -7.69
CA SER A 549 0.95 -25.25 -8.51
C SER A 549 1.08 -26.73 -8.15
N ALA A 550 1.11 -27.60 -9.15
CA ALA A 550 1.29 -29.04 -8.97
C ALA A 550 2.41 -29.56 -9.87
N GLY A 551 3.37 -30.28 -9.28
CA GLY A 551 4.45 -30.94 -10.00
C GLY A 551 3.99 -32.07 -10.94
N SER A 552 2.77 -32.56 -10.76
CA SER A 552 2.05 -33.44 -11.69
C SER A 552 0.71 -32.83 -12.11
N ALA A 553 -0.41 -33.32 -11.59
CA ALA A 553 -1.75 -33.01 -12.09
C ALA A 553 -2.60 -32.28 -11.05
N ILE A 554 -3.60 -31.54 -11.54
CA ILE A 554 -4.65 -30.97 -10.68
C ILE A 554 -5.99 -31.59 -11.08
N THR A 555 -6.68 -32.21 -10.12
CA THR A 555 -7.97 -32.89 -10.36
C THR A 555 -9.06 -32.26 -9.52
N LEU A 556 -10.11 -31.82 -10.19
CA LEU A 556 -11.33 -31.27 -9.60
C LEU A 556 -12.42 -32.33 -9.63
N GLY A 557 -12.84 -32.77 -8.43
CA GLY A 557 -13.83 -33.82 -8.25
C GLY A 557 -15.24 -33.35 -8.61
N THR A 558 -16.15 -34.31 -8.78
CA THR A 558 -17.55 -34.06 -9.14
C THR A 558 -18.20 -33.01 -8.23
N GLY A 559 -18.75 -31.94 -8.81
CA GLY A 559 -19.42 -30.86 -8.07
C GLY A 559 -18.54 -30.05 -7.11
N SER A 560 -17.21 -30.18 -7.19
CA SER A 560 -16.27 -29.40 -6.38
C SER A 560 -16.20 -27.93 -6.82
N VAL A 561 -15.82 -27.03 -5.91
CA VAL A 561 -15.63 -25.60 -6.18
C VAL A 561 -14.19 -25.20 -5.91
N MET A 562 -13.52 -24.63 -6.91
CA MET A 562 -12.15 -24.11 -6.83
C MET A 562 -12.06 -22.64 -7.19
N LYS A 563 -11.15 -21.95 -6.51
CA LYS A 563 -10.87 -20.52 -6.69
C LYS A 563 -9.39 -20.35 -6.97
N GLY A 564 -9.03 -19.66 -8.05
CA GLY A 564 -7.64 -19.35 -8.40
C GLY A 564 -7.13 -19.93 -9.71
N SER A 565 -5.94 -19.51 -10.10
CA SER A 565 -5.26 -19.98 -11.30
C SER A 565 -4.49 -21.28 -11.01
N MET A 566 -4.83 -22.35 -11.72
CA MET A 566 -4.17 -23.65 -11.65
C MET A 566 -3.02 -23.72 -12.66
N LEU A 567 -1.82 -24.03 -12.16
CA LEU A 567 -0.58 -24.18 -12.89
C LEU A 567 -0.08 -25.63 -12.70
N ALA A 568 -0.46 -26.53 -13.60
CA ALA A 568 -0.09 -27.95 -13.51
C ALA A 568 1.05 -28.31 -14.47
N SER A 569 2.00 -29.11 -14.01
CA SER A 569 3.09 -29.63 -14.84
C SER A 569 2.58 -30.64 -15.87
N THR A 570 1.49 -31.37 -15.61
CA THR A 570 0.90 -32.34 -16.54
C THR A 570 -0.59 -32.05 -16.81
N ALA A 571 -1.50 -32.86 -16.28
CA ALA A 571 -2.92 -32.79 -16.62
C ALA A 571 -3.71 -31.87 -15.68
N ILE A 572 -4.79 -31.29 -16.19
CA ILE A 572 -5.84 -30.66 -15.38
C ILE A 572 -7.17 -31.32 -15.74
N THR A 573 -7.85 -31.89 -14.75
CA THR A 573 -9.12 -32.61 -14.97
C THR A 573 -10.22 -31.98 -14.13
N LEU A 574 -11.29 -31.54 -14.77
CA LEU A 574 -12.52 -31.07 -14.15
C LEU A 574 -13.62 -32.10 -14.41
N GLN A 575 -14.02 -32.84 -13.38
CA GLN A 575 -15.10 -33.83 -13.46
C GLN A 575 -16.49 -33.16 -13.52
N THR A 576 -17.52 -33.96 -13.78
CA THR A 576 -18.92 -33.55 -13.91
C THR A 576 -19.32 -32.48 -12.87
N GLY A 577 -19.72 -31.30 -13.34
CA GLY A 577 -20.25 -30.23 -12.49
C GLY A 577 -19.21 -29.52 -11.61
N ALA A 578 -17.91 -29.79 -11.77
CA ALA A 578 -16.87 -29.00 -11.10
C ALA A 578 -16.92 -27.53 -11.55
N ASN A 579 -16.72 -26.61 -10.61
CA ASN A 579 -16.79 -25.17 -10.83
C ASN A 579 -15.45 -24.50 -10.45
N LEU A 580 -14.83 -23.86 -11.43
CA LEU A 580 -13.60 -23.09 -11.29
C LEU A 580 -13.88 -21.61 -11.54
N GLU A 581 -13.68 -20.77 -10.52
CA GLU A 581 -13.45 -19.33 -10.73
C GLU A 581 -11.94 -19.12 -10.78
N GLY A 582 -11.38 -19.05 -11.99
CA GLY A 582 -9.95 -19.23 -12.14
C GLY A 582 -9.50 -19.52 -13.58
N ARG A 583 -8.37 -20.19 -13.69
CA ARG A 583 -7.72 -20.56 -14.96
C ARG A 583 -7.20 -21.98 -14.88
N ALA A 584 -7.29 -22.74 -15.97
CA ALA A 584 -6.69 -24.04 -16.14
C ALA A 584 -5.50 -23.93 -17.11
N LEU A 585 -4.29 -23.78 -16.57
CA LEU A 585 -3.07 -23.57 -17.34
C LEU A 585 -2.12 -24.75 -17.11
N ASN A 586 -1.92 -25.59 -18.13
CA ASN A 586 -0.96 -26.68 -18.03
C ASN A 586 0.36 -26.36 -18.72
N GLN A 587 1.46 -26.97 -18.27
CA GLN A 587 2.81 -26.71 -18.80
C GLN A 587 3.45 -27.94 -19.47
N GLY A 588 2.85 -29.12 -19.34
CA GLY A 588 3.47 -30.39 -19.69
C GLY A 588 3.69 -30.63 -21.18
N ALA A 589 4.58 -31.55 -21.51
CA ALA A 589 4.76 -32.06 -22.87
C ALA A 589 3.58 -32.98 -23.29
N ALA A 590 3.63 -33.49 -24.52
CA ALA A 590 2.61 -34.38 -25.12
C ALA A 590 2.13 -35.49 -24.16
N ALA A 591 0.81 -35.76 -24.17
CA ALA A 591 -0.01 -36.57 -23.24
C ALA A 591 -0.61 -35.84 -22.02
N ALA A 592 -0.24 -34.59 -21.76
CA ALA A 592 -0.85 -33.74 -20.73
C ALA A 592 -2.13 -33.04 -21.24
N ALA A 593 -3.29 -33.67 -21.01
CA ALA A 593 -4.58 -33.13 -21.44
C ALA A 593 -5.24 -32.24 -20.38
N ILE A 594 -6.02 -31.26 -20.83
CA ILE A 594 -7.05 -30.60 -20.01
C ILE A 594 -8.40 -31.21 -20.36
N THR A 595 -9.12 -31.74 -19.36
CA THR A 595 -10.47 -32.30 -19.55
C THR A 595 -11.48 -31.53 -18.74
N CYS A 596 -12.61 -31.16 -19.35
CA CYS A 596 -13.75 -30.52 -18.72
C CYS A 596 -15.01 -31.34 -19.03
N ASP A 597 -15.56 -32.00 -18.02
CA ASP A 597 -16.79 -32.78 -18.13
C ASP A 597 -17.94 -32.00 -17.47
N ALA A 598 -18.90 -31.53 -18.27
CA ALA A 598 -20.02 -30.68 -17.84
C ALA A 598 -19.62 -29.66 -16.76
N CYS A 599 -18.47 -29.01 -16.97
CA CYS A 599 -17.83 -28.18 -15.95
C CYS A 599 -18.12 -26.69 -16.17
N THR A 600 -17.91 -25.87 -15.14
CA THR A 600 -17.98 -24.41 -15.27
C THR A 600 -16.61 -23.81 -15.01
N ILE A 601 -16.11 -22.97 -15.92
CA ILE A 601 -14.90 -22.17 -15.73
C ILE A 601 -15.26 -20.71 -15.97
N THR A 602 -14.97 -19.84 -15.00
CA THR A 602 -15.17 -18.40 -15.13
C THR A 602 -13.87 -17.69 -14.82
N LEU A 603 -13.38 -16.87 -15.75
CA LEU A 603 -12.22 -16.02 -15.48
C LEU A 603 -12.50 -15.09 -14.29
N PRO A 604 -11.55 -14.96 -13.34
CA PRO A 604 -11.73 -14.06 -12.22
C PRO A 604 -11.65 -12.61 -12.70
N THR A 605 -12.51 -11.75 -12.16
CA THR A 605 -12.41 -10.30 -12.36
C THR A 605 -11.12 -9.78 -11.73
N PRO A 606 -10.42 -8.82 -12.35
CA PRO A 606 -9.21 -8.21 -11.79
C PRO A 606 -9.34 -7.75 -10.33
#